data_AF-A0A7L4LRU7-F1
#
_entry.id   AF-A0A7L4LRU7-F1
#
_cell.length_a   1.000
_cell.length_b   1.000
_cell.length_c   1.000
_cell.angle_alpha   90.00
_cell.angle_beta   90.00
_cell.angle_gamma   90.00
#
_symmetry.space_group_name_H-M   'P 1'
#
loop_
_entity.id
_entity.type
_entity.pdbx_description
1 polymer ?
#
loop_
_entity_poly.entity_id
_entity_poly.type
_entity_poly.pdbx_seq_one_letter_code
_entity_poly.pdbx_strand_id
1 'polypeptide(L)' 'MFWYQQPPRNGLKLIVSSSTWSHNSYEDGYSEAKFEVNRQNTNYSLMTIKNLTPMDEGTYFCAASDH' A
#
# COMPACT_ATOMS: atom_id res chain seq x y z
N MET A 1 -8.21 4.73 -1.74
CA MET A 1 -7.17 4.15 -2.61
C MET A 1 -6.52 3.02 -1.85
N PHE A 2 -6.10 1.99 -2.57
CA PHE A 2 -5.57 0.76 -2.01
C PHE A 2 -4.21 0.50 -2.63
N TRP A 3 -3.28 0.02 -1.81
CA TRP A 3 -1.99 -0.45 -2.25
C TRP A 3 -1.88 -1.95 -2.03
N TYR A 4 -1.46 -2.66 -3.07
CA TYR A 4 -1.27 -4.11 -3.04
C TYR A 4 0.17 -4.46 -3.39
N GLN A 5 0.64 -5.57 -2.82
CA GLN A 5 1.89 -6.23 -3.19
C GLN A 5 1.56 -7.62 -3.71
N GLN A 6 2.19 -8.01 -4.83
CA GLN A 6 2.20 -9.37 -5.32
C GLN A 6 3.63 -9.89 -5.30
N PRO A 7 4.04 -10.64 -4.25
CA PRO A 7 5.34 -11.30 -4.21
C PRO A 7 5.44 -12.39 -5.30
N PRO A 8 6.66 -12.76 -5.72
CA PRO A 8 6.85 -13.83 -6.70
C PRO A 8 6.16 -15.12 -6.27
N ARG A 9 5.37 -15.71 -7.18
CA ARG A 9 4.63 -16.98 -6.97
C ARG A 9 3.55 -16.95 -5.88
N ASN A 10 3.20 -15.77 -5.36
CA ASN A 10 2.15 -15.59 -4.37
C ASN A 10 0.95 -14.83 -4.96
N GLY A 11 -0.19 -14.94 -4.26
CA GLY A 11 -1.37 -14.15 -4.56
C GLY A 11 -1.20 -12.67 -4.22
N LEU A 12 -2.09 -11.85 -4.77
CA LEU A 12 -2.17 -10.42 -4.47
C LEU A 12 -2.54 -10.22 -3.00
N LYS A 13 -1.78 -9.40 -2.28
CA LYS A 13 -2.03 -9.04 -0.87
C LYS A 13 -2.29 -7.55 -0.75
N LEU A 14 -3.34 -7.19 -0.02
CA LEU A 14 -3.60 -5.80 0.36
C LEU A 14 -2.56 -5.40 1.42
N ILE A 15 -1.91 -4.25 1.21
CA ILE A 15 -0.98 -3.65 2.18
C ILE A 15 -1.76 -2.70 3.07
N VAL A 16 -2.47 -1.76 2.42
CA VAL A 16 -3.09 -0.63 3.10
C VAL A 16 -4.24 -0.05 2.30
N SER A 17 -5.28 0.32 3.03
CA SER A 17 -6.43 1.11 2.59
C SER A 17 -6.27 2.55 3.08
N SER A 18 -6.30 3.51 2.17
CA SER A 18 -6.10 4.94 2.47
C SER A 18 -7.31 5.77 2.07
N SER A 19 -7.75 6.65 2.98
CA SER A 19 -8.82 7.62 2.81
C SER A 19 -8.28 9.06 2.89
N THR A 20 -8.95 10.02 2.25
CA THR A 20 -8.65 11.45 2.46
C THR A 20 -9.21 11.97 3.77
N TRP A 21 -10.11 11.22 4.42
CA TRP A 21 -10.86 11.66 5.61
C TRP A 21 -10.47 10.92 6.89
N SER A 22 -9.70 9.84 6.78
CA SER A 22 -9.34 8.98 7.91
C SER A 22 -7.89 8.53 7.82
N HIS A 23 -7.41 7.98 8.92
CA HIS A 23 -6.09 7.36 8.97
C HIS A 23 -6.03 6.14 8.04
N ASN A 24 -4.82 5.81 7.60
CA ASN A 24 -4.54 4.62 6.83
C ASN A 24 -4.81 3.36 7.66
N SER A 25 -5.42 2.35 7.04
CA SER A 25 -5.68 1.04 7.67
C SER A 25 -4.80 -0.01 6.99
N TYR A 26 -3.88 -0.58 7.76
CA TYR A 26 -2.94 -1.59 7.28
C TYR A 26 -3.45 -2.99 7.60
N GLU A 27 -3.17 -3.94 6.70
CA GLU A 27 -3.41 -5.36 6.93
C GLU A 27 -2.37 -5.97 7.89
N ASP A 28 -2.68 -7.14 8.44
CA ASP A 28 -1.79 -7.83 9.36
C ASP A 28 -0.41 -8.09 8.75
N GLY A 29 0.64 -7.73 9.50
CA GLY A 29 2.03 -7.84 9.07
C GLY A 29 2.54 -6.65 8.25
N TYR A 30 1.69 -5.68 7.92
CA TYR A 30 2.06 -4.42 7.29
C TYR A 30 1.99 -3.27 8.30
N SER A 31 2.81 -2.24 8.11
CA SER A 31 2.80 -1.05 8.96
C SER A 31 3.36 0.17 8.25
N GLU A 32 2.97 1.35 8.74
CA GLU A 32 3.46 2.65 8.25
C GLU A 32 4.98 2.83 8.44
N ALA A 33 5.58 2.15 9.42
CA ALA A 33 7.02 2.16 9.62
C ALA A 33 7.79 1.59 8.41
N LYS A 34 7.16 0.69 7.64
CA LYS A 34 7.72 0.05 6.45
C LYS A 34 7.13 0.61 5.15
N PHE A 35 5.81 0.77 5.10
CA PHE A 35 5.06 1.20 3.93
C PHE A 35 4.36 2.51 4.25
N GLU A 36 5.07 3.64 4.13
CA GLU A 36 4.45 4.94 4.38
C GLU A 36 3.56 5.33 3.20
N VAL A 37 2.28 5.57 3.46
CA VAL A 37 1.32 6.01 2.43
C VAL A 37 0.83 7.42 2.69
N ASN A 38 1.06 8.29 1.72
CA ASN A 38 0.52 9.64 1.70
C ASN A 38 -0.50 9.76 0.55
N ARG A 39 -1.77 9.92 0.92
CA ARG A 39 -2.85 10.21 -0.03
C ARG A 39 -3.19 11.70 0.05
N GLN A 40 -2.73 12.47 -0.94
CA GLN A 40 -2.96 13.92 -0.96
C GLN A 40 -4.36 14.29 -1.46
N ASN A 41 -4.91 13.53 -2.41
CA ASN A 41 -6.25 13.76 -2.94
C ASN A 41 -6.88 12.47 -3.49
N THR A 42 -8.01 12.61 -4.19
CA THR A 42 -8.75 11.48 -4.75
C THR A 42 -8.02 10.78 -5.89
N ASN A 43 -7.11 11.46 -6.58
CA ASN A 43 -6.42 11.01 -7.79
C ASN A 43 -4.92 10.73 -7.58
N TYR A 44 -4.37 11.10 -6.42
CA TYR A 44 -2.96 10.95 -6.13
C TYR A 44 -2.73 10.30 -4.76
N SER A 45 -2.02 9.17 -4.79
CA SER A 45 -1.46 8.51 -3.63
C SER A 45 -0.02 8.12 -3.93
N LEU A 46 0.84 8.36 -2.95
CA LEU A 46 2.25 8.02 -2.95
C LEU A 46 2.49 6.97 -1.86
N MET A 47 3.17 5.89 -2.20
CA MET A 47 3.67 4.91 -1.25
C MET A 47 5.19 4.91 -1.26
N THR A 48 5.78 5.12 -0.09
CA THR A 48 7.23 5.07 0.15
C THR A 48 7.55 3.80 0.93
N ILE A 49 8.35 2.92 0.35
CA ILE A 49 8.83 1.71 1.01
C ILE A 49 10.16 2.04 1.71
N LYS A 50 10.18 1.98 3.03
CA LYS A 50 11.35 2.28 3.86
C LYS A 50 12.22 1.04 4.04
N ASN A 51 13.52 1.24 4.26
CA ASN A 51 14.48 0.17 4.59
C ASN A 51 14.37 -1.04 3.66
N LEU A 52 14.47 -0.85 2.34
CA LEU A 52 14.27 -1.90 1.34
C LEU A 52 15.16 -3.13 1.62
N THR A 53 14.55 -4.31 1.49
CA THR A 53 15.16 -5.63 1.63
C THR A 53 14.76 -6.53 0.46
N PRO A 54 15.45 -7.65 0.21
CA PRO A 54 15.01 -8.62 -0.79
C PRO A 54 13.60 -9.19 -0.56
N MET A 55 13.09 -9.17 0.69
CA MET A 55 11.73 -9.63 0.98
C MET A 55 10.64 -8.69 0.45
N ASP A 56 11.00 -7.46 0.09
CA ASP A 56 10.09 -6.47 -0.49
C ASP A 56 9.97 -6.64 -2.02
N GLU A 57 10.65 -7.61 -2.61
CA GLU A 57 10.50 -7.93 -4.03
C GLU A 57 9.05 -8.30 -4.35
N GLY A 58 8.48 -7.64 -5.36
CA GLY A 58 7.13 -7.92 -5.83
C GLY A 58 6.65 -6.86 -6.80
N THR A 59 5.53 -7.16 -7.45
CA THR A 59 4.79 -6.16 -8.23
C THR A 59 3.86 -5.39 -7.31
N TYR A 60 3.92 -4.07 -7.37
CA TYR A 60 3.10 -3.20 -6.55
C TYR A 60 1.99 -2.57 -7.41
N PHE A 61 0.77 -2.65 -6.92
CA PHE A 61 -0.40 -2.13 -7.60
C PHE A 61 -1.08 -1.06 -6.76
N CYS A 62 -1.46 0.04 -7.40
CA CYS A 62 -2.38 1.01 -6.84
C CYS A 62 -3.77 0.79 -7.44
N ALA A 63 -4.80 0.84 -6.60
CA ALA A 63 -6.19 0.78 -7.04
C ALA A 63 -6.99 1.94 -6.44
N ALA A 64 -7.90 2.48 -7.24
CA ALA A 64 -8.94 3.40 -6.80
C ALA A 64 -10.28 2.68 -6.76
N SER A 65 -11.16 3.10 -5.87
CA SER A 65 -12.57 2.72 -5.86
C SER A 65 -13.36 4.02 -5.86
N ASP A 66 -14.42 4.08 -6.69
CA ASP A 66 -15.33 5.23 -6.81
C ASP A 66 -16.56 5.11 -5.91
N HIS A 67 -16.65 4.04 -5.11
CA HIS A 67 -17.78 3.73 -4.25
C HIS A 67 -17.93 4.70 -3.07
#